data_AF-A0A1V2QC93-F1
#
_entry.id   AF-A0A1V2QC93-F1
#
_cell.length_a   1.000
_cell.length_b   1.000
_cell.length_c   1.000
_cell.angle_alpha   90.00
_cell.angle_beta   90.00
_cell.angle_gamma   90.00
#
_symmetry.space_group_name_H-M   'P 1'
#
loop_
_entity.id
_entity.type
_entity.pdbx_description
1 polymer ?
#
loop_
_entity_poly.entity_id
_entity_poly.type
_entity_poly.pdbx_seq_one_letter_code
_entity_poly.pdbx_strand_id
1 'polypeptide(L)'
;MENDVWIRLHTGWTWKGDDRAVAWALWQPGYTDQPWPRDELRPAFTYYVCEDLPGGERGITARATAIGVIRIAQVPNADTAYRLVADALFDADLAIPPEEWHAERYNQEKAKRPWPQMLTAWRVATEQVGPHVMPELAAFPRTGWLRTSRIAL
;
A
#
# COMPACT_ATOMS: atom_id res chain seq x y z
N MET A 1 3.54 -6.17 -26.75
CA MET A 1 4.10 -6.15 -25.38
C MET A 1 2.90 -6.04 -24.47
N GLU A 2 2.61 -7.10 -23.72
CA GLU A 2 1.52 -7.07 -22.74
C GLU A 2 1.90 -6.05 -21.66
N ASN A 3 1.06 -5.04 -21.46
CA ASN A 3 1.25 -4.03 -20.42
C ASN A 3 0.84 -4.66 -19.09
N ASP A 4 1.77 -5.35 -18.44
CA ASP A 4 1.57 -5.84 -17.08
C ASP A 4 1.08 -4.69 -16.18
N VAL A 5 -0.01 -4.94 -15.47
CA VAL A 5 -0.51 -4.02 -14.46
C VAL A 5 -0.22 -4.55 -13.07
N TRP A 6 -0.09 -3.62 -12.14
CA TRP A 6 0.02 -3.90 -10.72
C TRP A 6 -1.35 -3.79 -10.05
N ILE A 7 -1.63 -4.73 -9.16
CA ILE A 7 -2.80 -4.70 -8.28
C ILE A 7 -2.30 -4.83 -6.85
N ARG A 8 -2.85 -4.03 -5.95
CA ARG A 8 -2.59 -4.07 -4.53
C ARG A 8 -3.83 -4.51 -3.77
N LEU A 9 -3.72 -5.55 -2.96
CA LEU A 9 -4.73 -5.87 -1.97
C LEU A 9 -4.74 -4.79 -0.89
N HIS A 10 -5.89 -4.18 -0.66
CA HIS A 10 -6.13 -3.12 0.31
C HIS A 10 -5.98 -3.66 1.75
N THR A 11 -4.74 -3.70 2.21
CA THR A 11 -4.34 -4.23 3.52
C THR A 11 -3.29 -3.31 4.13
N GLY A 12 -3.59 -2.76 5.32
CA GLY A 12 -2.69 -1.85 6.04
C GLY A 12 -2.67 -0.43 5.44
N TRP A 13 -3.85 0.10 5.13
CA TRP A 13 -4.06 1.41 4.53
C TRP A 13 -5.11 2.17 5.33
N THR A 14 -5.00 3.49 5.38
CA THR A 14 -6.03 4.34 5.98
C THR A 14 -6.56 5.29 4.89
N TRP A 15 -7.84 5.15 4.56
CA TRP A 15 -8.56 6.17 3.80
C TRP A 15 -8.81 7.36 4.72
N LYS A 16 -8.38 8.56 4.31
CA LYS A 16 -8.84 9.82 4.90
C LYS A 16 -9.31 10.70 3.73
N GLY A 17 -10.63 10.79 3.57
CA GLY A 17 -11.27 11.41 2.41
C GLY A 17 -11.62 10.42 1.29
N ASP A 18 -12.29 10.90 0.26
CA ASP A 18 -12.85 10.05 -0.81
C ASP A 18 -11.84 9.69 -1.91
N ASP A 19 -10.76 10.46 -2.07
CA ASP A 19 -9.84 10.36 -3.23
C ASP A 19 -8.35 10.28 -2.85
N ARG A 20 -8.02 10.14 -1.56
CA ARG A 20 -6.62 10.15 -1.08
C ARG A 20 -6.38 9.09 -0.01
N ALA A 21 -5.20 8.48 -0.08
CA ALA A 21 -4.75 7.52 0.92
C ALA A 21 -3.23 7.54 1.12
N VAL A 22 -2.80 7.05 2.28
CA VAL A 22 -1.40 6.70 2.54
C VAL A 22 -1.30 5.19 2.71
N ALA A 23 -0.29 4.61 2.08
CA ALA A 23 0.04 3.21 2.14
C ALA A 23 1.48 3.04 2.61
N TRP A 24 1.75 1.97 3.35
CA TRP A 24 3.10 1.66 3.80
C TRP A 24 3.32 0.16 3.95
N ALA A 25 4.60 -0.21 3.97
CA ALA A 25 5.07 -1.55 4.23
C ALA A 25 6.31 -1.50 5.11
N LEU A 26 6.31 -2.38 6.12
CA LEU A 26 7.44 -2.65 7.00
C LEU A 26 7.90 -4.10 6.81
N TRP A 27 9.21 -4.30 6.63
CA TRP A 27 9.79 -5.64 6.57
C TRP A 27 11.10 -5.75 7.33
N GLN A 28 11.47 -6.98 7.68
CA GLN A 28 12.75 -7.25 8.33
C GLN A 28 13.91 -6.98 7.37
N PRO A 29 15.07 -6.50 7.85
CA PRO A 29 16.27 -6.37 7.04
C PRO A 29 16.63 -7.69 6.34
N GLY A 30 17.07 -7.62 5.09
CA GLY A 30 17.42 -8.80 4.29
C GLY A 30 16.23 -9.56 3.69
N TYR A 31 14.99 -9.22 4.05
CA TYR A 31 13.81 -9.83 3.44
C TYR A 31 13.59 -9.32 2.01
N THR A 32 13.50 -10.26 1.05
CA THR A 32 13.26 -9.95 -0.35
C THR A 32 11.88 -10.43 -0.76
N ASP A 33 10.93 -9.50 -0.77
CA ASP A 33 9.57 -9.75 -1.24
C ASP A 33 9.50 -9.81 -2.77
N GLN A 34 8.73 -10.78 -3.27
CA GLN A 34 8.30 -10.90 -4.67
C GLN A 34 6.84 -11.39 -4.72
N PRO A 35 5.99 -10.78 -5.57
CA PRO A 35 6.27 -9.62 -6.40
C PRO A 35 6.23 -8.31 -5.57
N TRP A 36 7.07 -7.35 -5.92
CA TRP A 36 7.07 -6.00 -5.36
C TRP A 36 7.54 -4.99 -6.44
N PRO A 37 6.85 -3.86 -6.66
CA PRO A 37 7.20 -2.87 -7.68
C PRO A 37 8.42 -2.02 -7.25
N ARG A 38 9.60 -2.63 -7.10
CA ARG A 38 10.78 -1.98 -6.50
C ARG A 38 11.22 -0.75 -7.31
N ASP A 39 11.32 -0.94 -8.61
CA ASP A 39 11.81 0.10 -9.52
C ASP A 39 10.67 0.98 -10.04
N GLU A 40 9.45 0.43 -10.11
CA GLU A 40 8.29 1.14 -10.59
C GLU A 40 7.66 2.06 -9.53
N LEU A 41 7.75 1.75 -8.23
CA LEU A 41 7.13 2.55 -7.16
C LEU A 41 7.87 3.89 -6.95
N ARG A 42 7.42 4.89 -7.71
CA ARG A 42 7.87 6.29 -7.71
C ARG A 42 6.68 7.21 -8.00
N PRO A 43 6.80 8.53 -7.88
CA PRO A 43 5.74 9.43 -8.32
C PRO A 43 5.27 9.13 -9.75
N ALA A 44 3.96 9.25 -9.99
CA ALA A 44 3.23 8.83 -11.18
C ALA A 44 3.09 7.30 -11.41
N PHE A 45 3.62 6.46 -10.52
CA PHE A 45 3.33 5.02 -10.56
C PHE A 45 1.84 4.77 -10.35
N THR A 46 1.24 3.98 -11.24
CA THR A 46 -0.20 3.69 -11.21
C THR A 46 -0.44 2.20 -11.03
N TYR A 47 -1.40 1.85 -10.19
CA TYR A 47 -1.83 0.49 -9.91
C TYR A 47 -3.31 0.44 -9.53
N TYR A 48 -3.88 -0.76 -9.53
CA TYR A 48 -5.27 -0.98 -9.12
C TYR A 48 -5.37 -1.38 -7.65
N VAL A 49 -6.37 -0.86 -6.95
CA VAL A 49 -6.70 -1.24 -5.57
C VAL A 49 -7.76 -2.33 -5.61
N CYS A 50 -7.47 -3.43 -4.92
CA CYS A 50 -8.38 -4.57 -4.77
C CYS A 50 -8.88 -4.64 -3.32
N GLU A 51 -10.19 -4.76 -3.15
CA GLU A 51 -10.87 -4.81 -1.85
C GLU A 51 -11.71 -6.08 -1.73
N ASP A 52 -11.98 -6.49 -0.49
CA ASP A 52 -12.98 -7.53 -0.21
C ASP A 52 -14.39 -6.91 -0.36
N LEU A 53 -15.23 -7.50 -1.20
CA LEU A 53 -16.59 -7.05 -1.49
C LEU A 53 -17.61 -7.70 -0.52
N PRO A 54 -18.82 -7.12 -0.34
CA PRO A 54 -19.85 -7.68 0.55
C PRO A 54 -20.25 -9.14 0.26
N GLY A 55 -20.07 -9.60 -0.98
CA GLY A 55 -20.32 -10.99 -1.39
C GLY A 55 -19.22 -11.99 -1.00
N GLY A 56 -18.13 -11.56 -0.36
CA GLY A 56 -16.99 -12.39 0.01
C GLY A 56 -15.97 -12.61 -1.13
N GLU A 57 -16.27 -12.11 -2.32
CA GLU A 57 -15.32 -12.03 -3.43
C GLU A 57 -14.44 -10.79 -3.32
N ARG A 58 -13.41 -10.71 -4.18
CA ARG A 58 -12.52 -9.56 -4.27
C ARG A 58 -12.71 -8.84 -5.60
N GLY A 59 -12.68 -7.52 -5.56
CA GLY A 59 -12.84 -6.68 -6.74
C GLY A 59 -11.86 -5.53 -6.77
N ILE A 60 -11.45 -5.15 -7.98
CA ILE A 60 -10.77 -3.88 -8.23
C ILE A 60 -11.80 -2.77 -8.08
N THR A 61 -11.60 -1.84 -7.15
CA THR A 61 -12.54 -0.76 -6.86
C THR A 61 -12.02 0.61 -7.30
N ALA A 62 -10.70 0.80 -7.24
CA ALA A 62 -10.07 2.06 -7.60
C ALA A 62 -8.78 1.88 -8.40
N ARG A 63 -8.41 2.92 -9.13
CA ARG A 63 -7.07 3.16 -9.67
C ARG A 63 -6.35 4.14 -8.76
N ALA A 64 -5.16 3.79 -8.31
CA ALA A 64 -4.32 4.62 -7.45
C ALA A 64 -3.09 5.10 -8.21
N THR A 65 -2.78 6.38 -8.08
CA THR A 65 -1.55 6.99 -8.62
C THR A 65 -0.71 7.55 -7.48
N ALA A 66 0.52 7.08 -7.36
CA ALA A 66 1.47 7.56 -6.36
C ALA A 66 1.86 9.02 -6.64
N ILE A 67 1.65 9.89 -5.67
CA ILE A 67 2.00 11.31 -5.75
C ILE A 67 3.22 11.66 -4.89
N GLY A 68 3.49 10.88 -3.84
CA GLY A 68 4.68 11.00 -3.01
C GLY A 68 5.15 9.61 -2.57
N VAL A 69 6.46 9.40 -2.49
CA VAL A 69 7.04 8.09 -2.16
C VAL A 69 8.26 8.26 -1.26
N ILE A 70 8.26 7.56 -0.13
CA ILE A 70 9.45 7.26 0.66
C ILE A 70 9.99 5.94 0.16
N ARG A 71 11.13 6.00 -0.53
CA ARG A 71 11.86 4.78 -0.92
C ARG A 71 12.29 4.00 0.31
N ILE A 72 12.74 2.76 0.09
CA ILE A 72 13.23 1.86 1.13
C ILE A 72 14.18 2.60 2.09
N ALA A 73 13.75 2.74 3.35
CA ALA A 73 14.49 3.40 4.41
C ALA A 73 14.55 2.51 5.65
N GLN A 74 15.70 2.40 6.31
CA GLN A 74 15.80 1.68 7.57
C GLN A 74 15.31 2.56 8.73
N VAL A 75 14.40 2.04 9.53
CA VAL A 75 13.80 2.73 10.68
C VAL A 75 14.08 1.93 11.97
N PRO A 76 14.49 2.60 13.06
CA PRO A 76 14.89 1.94 14.31
C PRO A 76 13.73 1.57 15.23
N ASN A 77 12.54 2.15 15.07
CA ASN A 77 11.35 1.87 15.87
C ASN A 77 10.09 2.41 15.18
N ALA A 78 8.91 2.08 15.75
CA ALA A 78 7.61 2.46 15.22
C ALA A 78 7.43 3.99 15.16
N ASP A 79 7.85 4.72 16.19
CA ASP A 79 7.69 6.18 16.27
C ASP A 79 8.53 6.91 15.22
N THR A 80 9.69 6.36 14.89
CA THR A 80 10.54 6.91 13.81
C THR A 80 9.92 6.60 12.45
N ALA A 81 9.32 5.42 12.28
CA ALA A 81 8.59 5.10 11.07
C ALA A 81 7.39 6.03 10.88
N TYR A 82 6.60 6.27 11.94
CA TYR A 82 5.49 7.24 11.91
C TYR A 82 5.95 8.63 11.54
N ARG A 83 6.95 9.19 12.25
CA ARG A 83 7.46 10.54 11.99
C ARG A 83 7.96 10.68 10.55
N LEU A 84 8.69 9.69 10.05
CA LEU A 84 9.18 9.70 8.67
C LEU A 84 8.02 9.72 7.65
N VAL A 85 6.95 8.96 7.89
CA VAL A 85 5.74 9.00 7.05
C VAL A 85 5.02 10.34 7.17
N ALA A 86 4.83 10.83 8.40
CA ALA A 86 4.12 12.06 8.66
C ALA A 86 4.80 13.28 8.02
N ASP A 87 6.11 13.42 8.25
CA ASP A 87 6.89 14.57 7.75
C ASP A 87 6.94 14.61 6.22
N ALA A 88 6.91 13.45 5.55
CA ALA A 88 7.10 13.36 4.11
C ALA A 88 5.81 13.23 3.29
N LEU A 89 4.75 12.64 3.86
CA LEU A 89 3.55 12.25 3.11
C LEU A 89 2.25 12.85 3.64
N PHE A 90 2.22 13.41 4.86
CA PHE A 90 1.01 14.04 5.38
C PHE A 90 0.92 15.51 4.98
N ASP A 91 -0.31 16.03 4.99
CA ASP A 91 -0.61 17.46 4.87
C ASP A 91 -1.91 17.80 5.62
N ALA A 92 -2.46 18.99 5.35
CA ALA A 92 -3.70 19.45 5.98
C ALA A 92 -4.92 18.56 5.66
N ASP A 93 -4.93 17.87 4.52
CA ASP A 93 -6.06 17.06 4.06
C ASP A 93 -5.88 15.56 4.40
N LEU A 94 -4.64 15.13 4.65
CA LEU A 94 -4.28 13.73 4.84
C LEU A 94 -3.28 13.58 5.98
N ALA A 95 -3.80 13.42 7.20
CA ALA A 95 -3.02 13.15 8.40
C ALA A 95 -3.63 12.02 9.23
N ILE A 96 -2.78 11.11 9.70
CA ILE A 96 -3.15 10.07 10.64
C ILE A 96 -2.56 10.47 12.01
N PRO A 97 -3.40 10.69 13.04
CA PRO A 97 -2.91 10.88 14.40
C PRO A 97 -2.02 9.71 14.84
N PRO A 98 -0.97 9.96 15.65
CA PRO A 98 -0.06 8.91 16.09
C PRO A 98 -0.80 7.72 16.73
N GLU A 99 -1.78 8.00 17.59
CA GLU A 99 -2.60 6.99 18.26
C GLU A 99 -3.37 6.10 17.29
N GLU A 100 -3.93 6.66 16.21
CA GLU A 100 -4.61 5.90 15.15
C GLU A 100 -3.60 5.02 14.40
N TRP A 101 -2.44 5.59 14.02
CA TRP A 101 -1.37 4.85 13.37
C TRP A 101 -0.87 3.67 14.22
N HIS A 102 -0.67 3.88 15.52
CA HIS A 102 -0.22 2.82 16.43
C HIS A 102 -1.33 1.80 16.76
N ALA A 103 -2.60 2.20 16.65
CA ALA A 103 -3.74 1.31 16.81
C ALA A 103 -3.98 0.40 15.59
N GLU A 104 -3.50 0.78 14.40
CA GLU A 104 -3.60 -0.05 13.20
C GLU A 104 -3.05 -1.46 13.44
N ARG A 105 -3.88 -2.49 13.20
CA ARG A 105 -3.53 -3.90 13.46
C ARG A 105 -2.20 -4.29 12.79
N TYR A 106 -1.98 -3.82 11.57
CA TYR A 106 -0.73 -4.05 10.86
C TYR A 106 0.48 -3.49 11.63
N ASN A 107 0.38 -2.27 12.12
CA ASN A 107 1.44 -1.60 12.86
C ASN A 107 1.67 -2.24 14.23
N GLN A 108 0.62 -2.67 14.92
CA GLN A 108 0.74 -3.46 16.15
C GLN A 108 1.50 -4.78 15.92
N GLU A 109 1.18 -5.50 14.84
CA GLU A 109 1.87 -6.74 14.50
C GLU A 109 3.33 -6.52 14.11
N LYS A 110 3.65 -5.42 13.45
CA LYS A 110 5.03 -5.05 13.10
C LYS A 110 5.81 -4.55 14.30
N ALA A 111 5.19 -3.84 15.24
CA ALA A 111 5.82 -3.38 16.48
C ALA A 111 6.31 -4.54 17.37
N LYS A 112 5.65 -5.70 17.30
CA LYS A 112 6.07 -6.95 17.99
C LYS A 112 7.30 -7.63 17.37
N ARG A 113 7.76 -7.19 16.20
CA ARG A 113 8.92 -7.78 15.51
C ARG A 113 10.21 -7.06 15.89
N PRO A 114 11.38 -7.72 15.77
CA PRO A 114 12.66 -7.07 16.01
C PRO A 114 12.84 -5.83 15.14
N TRP A 115 13.55 -4.84 15.71
CA TRP A 115 13.98 -3.64 15.03
C TRP A 115 15.51 -3.65 14.90
N PRO A 116 16.11 -2.98 13.89
CA PRO A 116 15.47 -2.10 12.90
C PRO A 116 14.63 -2.84 11.86
N GLN A 117 13.72 -2.13 11.21
CA GLN A 117 12.93 -2.62 10.07
C GLN A 117 13.15 -1.70 8.87
N MET A 118 12.80 -2.16 7.69
CA MET A 118 12.81 -1.36 6.47
C MET A 118 11.39 -0.88 6.19
N LEU A 119 11.25 0.42 5.93
CA LEU A 119 10.02 1.10 5.59
C LEU A 119 10.02 1.46 4.11
N THR A 120 8.89 1.26 3.44
CA THR A 120 8.52 1.98 2.22
C THR A 120 7.12 2.52 2.43
N ALA A 121 6.88 3.75 2.05
CA ALA A 121 5.57 4.38 2.17
C ALA A 121 5.29 5.24 0.96
N TRP A 122 4.02 5.40 0.61
CA TRP A 122 3.62 6.22 -0.50
C TRP A 122 2.22 6.79 -0.29
N ARG A 123 2.05 8.01 -0.77
CA ARG A 123 0.77 8.69 -0.83
C ARG A 123 0.18 8.51 -2.22
N VAL A 124 -1.12 8.29 -2.30
CA VAL A 124 -1.84 8.14 -3.55
C VAL A 124 -3.00 9.11 -3.67
N ALA A 125 -3.27 9.50 -4.92
CA ALA A 125 -4.59 9.92 -5.35
C ALA A 125 -5.32 8.70 -5.93
N THR A 126 -6.61 8.57 -5.66
CA THR A 126 -7.44 7.44 -6.08
C THR A 126 -8.63 7.89 -6.91
N GLU A 127 -8.96 7.11 -7.93
CA GLU A 127 -10.14 7.27 -8.77
C GLU A 127 -10.93 5.96 -8.74
N GLN A 128 -12.24 6.04 -8.49
CA GLN A 128 -13.10 4.85 -8.56
C GLN A 128 -13.19 4.36 -10.01
N VAL A 129 -12.96 3.07 -10.22
CA VAL A 129 -13.04 2.45 -11.56
C VAL A 129 -13.93 1.22 -11.59
N GLY A 130 -14.25 0.60 -10.44
CA GLY A 130 -15.01 -0.65 -10.37
C GLY A 130 -16.30 -0.60 -9.54
N PRO A 131 -16.79 -1.75 -9.02
CA PRO A 131 -16.04 -2.99 -8.82
C PRO A 131 -15.87 -3.85 -10.08
N HIS A 132 -14.66 -4.37 -10.28
CA HIS A 132 -14.36 -5.39 -11.30
C HIS A 132 -13.82 -6.65 -10.66
N VAL A 133 -14.48 -7.79 -10.90
CA VAL A 133 -14.09 -9.09 -10.35
C VAL A 133 -13.37 -9.91 -11.42
N MET A 134 -12.32 -10.61 -11.03
CA MET A 134 -11.64 -11.60 -11.87
C MET A 134 -11.06 -12.73 -11.00
N PRO A 135 -10.91 -13.95 -11.55
CA PRO A 135 -10.44 -15.11 -10.79
C PRO A 135 -9.10 -14.90 -10.07
N GLU A 136 -8.19 -14.14 -10.66
CA GLU A 136 -6.85 -13.88 -10.14
C GLU A 136 -6.86 -13.09 -8.82
N LEU A 137 -7.91 -12.30 -8.53
CA LEU A 137 -8.00 -11.52 -7.29
C LEU A 137 -8.22 -12.40 -6.05
N ALA A 138 -8.66 -13.65 -6.24
CA ALA A 138 -8.87 -14.58 -5.13
C ALA A 138 -7.56 -14.91 -4.38
N ALA A 139 -6.41 -14.82 -5.06
CA ALA A 139 -5.12 -15.21 -4.50
C ALA A 139 -4.07 -14.10 -4.64
N PHE A 140 -3.68 -13.52 -3.50
CA PHE A 140 -2.57 -12.57 -3.43
C PHE A 140 -1.33 -13.22 -2.79
N PRO A 141 -0.13 -12.94 -3.33
CA PRO A 141 1.12 -13.15 -2.61
C PRO A 141 1.12 -12.49 -1.24
N ARG A 142 1.99 -12.96 -0.33
CA ARG A 142 2.16 -12.37 1.01
C ARG A 142 2.54 -10.90 0.99
N THR A 143 3.14 -10.45 -0.11
CA THR A 143 3.48 -9.04 -0.30
C THR A 143 2.24 -8.16 -0.37
N GLY A 144 1.08 -8.71 -0.76
CA GLY A 144 -0.15 -8.00 -1.07
C GLY A 144 -0.16 -7.40 -2.48
N TRP A 145 0.88 -7.63 -3.29
CA TRP A 145 0.94 -7.21 -4.69
C TRP A 145 0.69 -8.38 -5.62
N LEU A 146 -0.05 -8.12 -6.69
CA LEU A 146 -0.24 -9.02 -7.82
C LEU A 146 0.19 -8.28 -9.08
N ARG A 147 0.84 -8.98 -10.02
CA ARG A 147 1.22 -8.48 -11.33
C ARG A 147 0.56 -9.36 -12.37
N THR A 148 -0.14 -8.77 -13.35
CA THR A 148 -0.90 -9.52 -14.35
C THR A 148 -0.99 -8.76 -15.67
N SER A 149 -0.98 -9.48 -16.78
CA SER A 149 -1.17 -8.92 -18.13
C SER A 149 -2.63 -8.89 -18.59
N ARG A 150 -3.55 -9.48 -17.80
CA ARG A 150 -4.94 -9.75 -18.24
C ARG A 150 -5.94 -8.62 -17.98
N ILE A 151 -5.51 -7.53 -17.37
CA ILE A 151 -6.41 -6.44 -17.03
C ILE A 151 -6.49 -5.47 -18.19
N ALA A 152 -7.54 -5.63 -18.99
CA ALA A 152 -8.05 -4.58 -19.86
C ALA A 152 -9.27 -3.97 -19.16
N LEU A 153 -9.01 -3.00 -18.26
CA LEU A 153 -10.04 -2.09 -17.73
C LEU A 153 -10.12 -0.85 -18.61
#